data_AF-A0A0S8E7E8-F1
#
_entry.id   AF-A0A0S8E7E8-F1
#
_cell.length_a   1.000
_cell.length_b   1.000
_cell.length_c   1.000
_cell.angle_alpha   90.00
_cell.angle_beta   90.00
_cell.angle_gamma   90.00
#
_symmetry.space_group_name_H-M   'P 1'
#
loop_
_entity.id
_entity.type
_entity.pdbx_description
1 polymer ?
#
loop_
_entity_poly.entity_id
_entity_poly.type
_entity_poly.pdbx_seq_one_letter_code
_entity_poly.pdbx_strand_id
1 'polypeptide(L)' 'MKVLKARLYDVRLKEQEKRIEGFVADKKGIAWGSQIRSYILQPYRIIKDHRTDFETGNVDTVLDGDIDVFIKSSLKMK' A
#
# COMPACT_ATOMS: atom_id res chain seq x y z
N MET A 1 10.95 -32.87 -24.56
CA MET A 1 11.37 -32.01 -23.42
C MET A 1 10.87 -30.56 -23.49
N LYS A 2 10.84 -29.89 -24.65
CA LYS A 2 10.42 -28.46 -24.75
C LYS A 2 8.98 -28.19 -24.24
N VAL A 3 8.02 -29.05 -24.61
CA VAL A 3 6.61 -28.90 -24.19
C VAL A 3 6.42 -29.13 -22.69
N LEU A 4 7.12 -30.12 -22.11
CA LEU A 4 7.03 -30.40 -20.68
C LEU A 4 7.59 -29.23 -19.84
N LYS A 5 8.73 -28.66 -20.27
CA LYS A 5 9.32 -27.50 -19.61
C LYS A 5 8.40 -26.27 -19.67
N ALA A 6 7.74 -26.03 -20.80
CA ALA A 6 6.75 -24.95 -20.94
C ALA A 6 5.57 -25.15 -19.99
N ARG A 7 4.98 -26.36 -19.94
CA ARG A 7 3.86 -26.65 -19.02
C ARG A 7 4.23 -26.51 -17.55
N LEU A 8 5.44 -26.94 -17.15
CA LEU A 8 5.95 -26.78 -15.78
C LEU A 8 6.12 -25.29 -15.42
N TYR A 9 6.58 -24.48 -16.37
CA TYR A 9 6.70 -23.04 -16.17
C TYR A 9 5.32 -22.37 -15.99
N ASP A 10 4.34 -22.73 -16.81
CA ASP A 10 2.97 -22.20 -16.69
C ASP A 10 2.33 -22.54 -15.34
N VAL A 11 2.54 -23.77 -14.84
CA VAL A 11 2.07 -24.17 -13.50
C VAL A 11 2.70 -23.30 -12.42
N ARG A 12 4.01 -23.08 -12.48
CA ARG A 12 4.73 -22.25 -11.50
C ARG A 12 4.29 -20.79 -11.56
N LEU A 13 4.04 -20.26 -12.76
CA LEU A 13 3.51 -18.92 -12.95
C LEU A 13 2.13 -18.78 -12.31
N LYS A 14 1.23 -19.73 -12.56
CA LYS A 14 -0.10 -19.75 -11.94
C LYS A 14 -0.05 -19.87 -10.42
N GLU A 15 0.87 -20.66 -9.87
CA GLU A 15 1.08 -20.74 -8.43
C GLU A 15 1.56 -19.40 -7.85
N GLN A 16 2.47 -18.71 -8.56
CA GLN A 16 2.94 -17.40 -8.16
C GLN A 16 1.83 -16.35 -8.23
N GLU A 17 1.02 -16.35 -9.30
CA GLU A 17 -0.16 -15.49 -9.46
C GLU A 17 -1.14 -15.70 -8.32
N LYS A 18 -1.52 -16.95 -8.01
CA LYS A 18 -2.42 -17.27 -6.89
C LYS A 18 -1.88 -16.81 -5.55
N ARG A 19 -0.57 -16.94 -5.31
CA ARG A 19 0.07 -16.44 -4.08
C ARG A 19 -0.07 -14.92 -3.99
N ILE A 20 0.17 -14.21 -5.09
CA ILE A 20 0.05 -12.74 -5.15
C ILE A 20 -1.41 -12.30 -4.99
N GLU A 21 -2.35 -12.98 -5.64
CA GLU A 21 -3.79 -12.70 -5.55
C GLU A 21 -4.28 -12.74 -4.10
N GLY A 22 -3.81 -13.70 -3.29
CA GLY A 22 -4.13 -13.76 -1.87
C GLY A 22 -3.73 -12.49 -1.09
N PHE A 23 -2.58 -11.89 -1.41
CA PHE A 23 -2.14 -10.63 -0.79
C PHE A 23 -2.87 -9.40 -1.34
N VAL A 24 -3.35 -9.47 -2.59
CA VAL A 24 -4.06 -8.35 -3.24
C VAL A 24 -5.54 -8.34 -2.85
N ALA A 25 -6.15 -9.50 -2.58
CA ALA A 25 -7.55 -9.63 -2.19
C ALA A 25 -7.88 -8.89 -0.88
N ASP A 26 -6.92 -8.78 0.05
CA ASP A 26 -7.06 -7.99 1.28
C ASP A 26 -7.09 -6.47 1.04
N LYS A 27 -6.73 -6.00 -0.16
CA LYS A 27 -6.83 -4.58 -0.49
C LYS A 27 -8.29 -4.22 -0.69
N LYS A 28 -8.83 -3.39 0.21
CA LYS A 28 -10.15 -2.79 0.05
C LYS A 28 -10.23 -2.05 -1.29
N GLY A 29 -11.38 -2.14 -1.95
CA GLY A 29 -11.62 -1.49 -3.24
C GLY A 29 -11.39 0.03 -3.19
N ILE A 30 -11.25 0.66 -4.36
CA ILE A 30 -11.08 2.12 -4.49
C ILE A 30 -12.47 2.79 -4.35
N ALA A 31 -13.00 2.76 -3.13
CA ALA A 31 -14.25 3.38 -2.76
C ALA A 31 -14.00 4.52 -1.76
N TRP A 32 -14.93 5.47 -1.70
CA TRP A 32 -14.94 6.50 -0.66
C TRP A 32 -14.88 5.85 0.73
N GLY A 33 -13.94 6.28 1.57
CA GLY A 33 -13.71 5.71 2.91
C GLY A 33 -12.71 4.53 2.97
N SER A 34 -12.19 4.06 1.82
CA SER A 34 -11.12 3.05 1.75
C SER A 34 -9.71 3.65 1.85
N GLN A 35 -9.60 4.98 1.86
CA GLN A 35 -8.32 5.70 1.91
C GLN A 35 -7.61 5.55 3.26
N ILE A 36 -6.30 5.29 3.21
CA ILE A 36 -5.48 5.18 4.43
C ILE A 36 -4.92 6.53 4.92
N ARG A 37 -4.82 7.52 4.03
CA ARG A 37 -4.22 8.81 4.33
C ARG A 37 -4.81 9.90 3.45
N SER A 38 -5.08 11.06 4.05
CA SER A 38 -5.50 12.27 3.34
C SER A 38 -4.36 13.27 3.29
N TYR A 39 -4.06 13.77 2.09
CA TYR A 39 -3.11 14.86 1.85
C TYR A 39 -3.91 16.11 1.47
N ILE A 40 -4.06 17.04 2.39
CA ILE A 40 -4.82 18.28 2.21
C ILE A 40 -3.82 19.39 1.95
N LEU A 41 -3.56 19.71 0.68
CA LEU A 41 -2.57 20.73 0.31
C LEU A 41 -3.08 22.17 0.46
N GLN A 42 -4.41 22.37 0.44
CA GLN A 42 -5.04 23.65 0.70
C GLN A 42 -6.42 23.45 1.35
N PRO A 43 -6.87 24.38 2.21
CA PRO A 43 -6.16 25.59 2.66
C PRO A 43 -5.16 25.31 3.80
N TYR A 44 -5.30 24.19 4.50
CA TYR A 44 -4.62 23.97 5.79
C TYR A 44 -3.24 23.30 5.72
N ARG A 45 -2.85 22.72 4.57
CA ARG A 45 -1.57 22.00 4.40
C ARG A 45 -1.35 20.96 5.50
N ILE A 46 -2.18 19.93 5.54
CA ILE A 46 -2.14 18.86 6.55
C ILE A 46 -2.16 17.48 5.88
N ILE A 47 -1.38 16.55 6.43
CA ILE A 47 -1.42 15.15 6.08
C ILE A 47 -1.89 14.36 7.30
N LYS A 48 -2.95 13.57 7.13
CA LYS A 48 -3.54 12.75 8.20
C LYS A 48 -3.61 11.28 7.79
N ASP A 49 -2.99 10.39 8.57
CA ASP A 49 -3.09 8.94 8.39
C ASP A 49 -4.27 8.40 9.21
N HIS A 50 -5.32 7.93 8.53
CA HIS A 50 -6.57 7.45 9.15
C HIS A 50 -6.44 6.12 9.87
N ARG A 51 -5.30 5.42 9.71
CA ARG A 51 -5.07 4.17 10.43
C ARG A 51 -4.50 4.43 11.82
N THR A 52 -3.64 5.44 11.95
CA THR A 52 -2.88 5.71 13.20
C THR A 52 -3.27 7.02 13.88
N ASP A 53 -4.21 7.76 13.29
CA ASP A 53 -4.60 9.13 13.65
C ASP A 53 -3.43 10.13 13.73
N PHE A 54 -2.25 9.77 13.25
CA PHE A 54 -1.09 10.64 13.19
C PHE A 54 -1.26 11.69 12.08
N GLU A 55 -0.99 12.94 12.41
CA GLU A 55 -1.05 14.06 11.50
C GLU A 55 0.23 14.90 11.53
N THR A 56 0.54 15.53 10.38
CA THR A 56 1.67 16.46 10.25
C THR A 56 1.31 17.60 9.32
N GLY A 57 1.78 18.81 9.67
CA GLY A 57 1.68 20.01 8.84
C GLY A 57 2.86 20.20 7.88
N ASN A 58 3.95 19.44 8.02
CA ASN A 58 5.10 19.55 7.14
C ASN A 58 4.89 18.75 5.85
N VAL A 59 4.01 19.27 4.99
CA VAL A 59 3.55 18.59 3.77
C VAL A 59 4.67 18.38 2.76
N ASP A 60 5.51 19.39 2.54
CA ASP A 60 6.54 19.36 1.50
C ASP A 60 7.55 18.25 1.77
N THR A 61 8.06 18.15 3.00
CA THR A 61 9.02 17.10 3.38
C THR A 61 8.45 15.69 3.23
N VAL A 62 7.16 15.50 3.51
CA VAL A 62 6.50 14.21 3.31
C VAL A 62 6.33 13.89 1.83
N LEU A 63 6.03 14.89 1.00
CA LEU A 63 5.97 14.73 -0.46
C LEU A 63 7.35 14.47 -1.07
N ASP A 64 8.41 15.02 -0.47
CA ASP A 64 9.81 14.77 -0.83
C ASP A 64 10.32 13.39 -0.37
N GLY A 65 9.49 12.61 0.33
CA GLY A 65 9.75 11.20 0.63
C GLY A 65 9.95 10.87 2.11
N ASP A 66 9.84 11.84 3.03
CA ASP A 66 9.91 11.59 4.48
C ASP A 66 8.60 10.98 5.02
N ILE A 67 8.31 9.75 4.59
CA ILE A 67 7.12 8.98 5.01
C ILE A 67 7.42 8.00 6.16
N ASP A 68 8.66 7.98 6.63
CA ASP A 68 9.16 7.08 7.68
C ASP A 68 8.34 7.17 8.95
N VAL A 69 7.92 8.38 9.32
CA VAL A 69 7.09 8.63 10.50
C VAL A 69 5.78 7.85 10.46
N PHE A 70 5.15 7.75 9.29
CA PHE A 70 3.90 7.01 9.12
C PHE A 70 4.09 5.49 9.02
N ILE A 71 5.22 5.06 8.46
CA ILE A 71 5.56 3.63 8.42
C ILE A 71 5.79 3.14 9.85
N LYS A 72 6.60 3.88 10.63
CA LYS A 72 6.89 3.58 12.03
C LYS A 72 5.62 3.64 12.89
N SER A 73 4.75 4.64 12.71
CA SER A 73 3.48 4.70 13.45
C SER A 73 2.60 3.48 13.15
N SER A 74 2.50 3.08 11.88
CA SER A 74 1.70 1.92 11.46
C SER A 74 2.23 0.59 11.98
N LEU A 75 3.56 0.46 12.17
CA LEU A 75 4.17 -0.75 12.71
C LEU A 75 4.04 -0.84 14.23
N LYS A 76 4.04 0.30 14.95
CA LYS A 76 3.88 0.34 16.42
C LYS A 76 2.46 0.04 16.87
N MET A 77 1.46 0.33 16.05
CA MET A 77 0.05 0.14 16.38
C MET A 77 -0.43 -1.31 16.15
N LYS A 78 0.37 -2.14 15.47
CA LYS A 78 0.05 -3.53 15.14
C LYS A 78 0.64 -4.47 16.18
#